data_AF-X6LZ37-F1
#
_entry.id   AF-X6LZ37-F1
#
_cell.length_a   1.000
_cell.length_b   1.000
_cell.length_c   1.000
_cell.angle_alpha   90.00
_cell.angle_beta   90.00
_cell.angle_gamma   90.00
#
_symmetry.space_group_name_H-M   'P 1'
#
loop_
_entity.id
_entity.type
_entity.pdbx_description
1 polymer ?
#
loop_
_entity_poly.entity_id
_entity_poly.type
_entity_poly.pdbx_seq_one_letter_code
_entity_poly.pdbx_strand_id
1 'polypeptide(L)'
;MATSHPIEVDVQTPVEADEVFDAISYCKGVSIIQMLQGYLGEEVFRQGLIKYLNNFIYSNAITPDLWYYLGNQKGIPVATIMSSWTRNQGFPVVSASRNVDKLT
;
A
#
# COMPACT_ATOMS: atom_id res chain seq x y z
N MET A 1 -18.96 -4.84 -16.40
CA MET A 1 -18.56 -4.80 -14.98
C MET A 1 -17.06 -5.06 -14.98
N ALA A 2 -16.24 -4.07 -14.66
CA ALA A 2 -14.79 -4.26 -14.68
C ALA A 2 -14.41 -5.33 -13.64
N THR A 3 -13.81 -6.42 -14.10
CA THR A 3 -13.21 -7.43 -13.25
C THR A 3 -12.15 -6.75 -12.39
N SER A 4 -12.18 -6.97 -11.08
CA SER A 4 -11.24 -6.36 -10.15
C SER A 4 -10.47 -7.46 -9.42
N HIS A 5 -9.28 -7.13 -8.94
CA HIS A 5 -8.39 -8.03 -8.23
C HIS A 5 -7.65 -7.31 -7.07
N PRO A 6 -7.00 -8.04 -6.15
CA PRO A 6 -6.01 -7.48 -5.23
C PRO A 6 -4.83 -6.84 -5.96
N ILE A 7 -4.08 -5.94 -5.33
CA ILE A 7 -2.86 -5.38 -5.94
C ILE A 7 -1.74 -6.43 -5.95
N GLU A 8 -1.59 -7.19 -4.87
CA GLU A 8 -0.69 -8.34 -4.82
C GLU A 8 -1.36 -9.53 -5.52
N VAL A 9 -0.88 -9.85 -6.72
CA VAL A 9 -1.30 -11.00 -7.51
C VAL A 9 -0.08 -11.90 -7.72
N ASP A 10 -0.27 -13.21 -7.57
CA ASP A 10 0.76 -14.17 -7.92
C ASP A 10 0.78 -14.36 -9.43
N VAL A 11 1.95 -14.16 -10.05
CA VAL A 11 2.14 -14.18 -11.51
C VAL A 11 3.14 -15.28 -11.84
N GLN A 12 2.68 -16.30 -12.55
CA GLN A 12 3.44 -17.47 -12.95
C GLN A 12 3.79 -17.46 -14.44
N THR A 13 3.05 -16.69 -15.24
CA THR A 13 3.27 -16.59 -16.70
C THR A 13 3.37 -15.15 -17.19
N PRO A 14 4.04 -14.90 -18.34
CA PRO A 14 4.09 -13.57 -18.93
C PRO A 14 2.70 -13.00 -19.30
N VAL A 15 1.75 -13.86 -19.64
CA VAL A 15 0.38 -13.44 -19.99
C VAL A 15 -0.34 -12.91 -18.74
N GLU A 16 -0.20 -13.59 -17.60
CA GLU A 16 -0.71 -13.10 -16.32
C GLU A 16 -0.04 -11.78 -15.90
N ALA A 17 1.22 -11.56 -16.30
CA ALA A 17 1.88 -10.29 -16.09
C ALA A 17 1.18 -9.17 -16.88
N ASP A 18 0.85 -9.39 -18.15
CA ASP A 18 0.09 -8.45 -18.99
C ASP A 18 -1.29 -8.12 -18.41
N GLU A 19 -1.95 -9.09 -17.78
CA GLU A 19 -3.26 -8.90 -17.15
C GLU A 19 -3.22 -7.97 -15.94
N VAL A 20 -2.11 -7.95 -15.19
CA VAL A 20 -1.95 -7.07 -14.03
C VAL A 20 -1.40 -5.68 -14.39
N PHE A 21 -1.06 -5.41 -15.66
CA PHE A 21 -0.73 -4.07 -16.15
C PHE A 21 -2.00 -3.22 -16.36
N ASP A 22 -2.69 -2.91 -15.26
CA ASP A 22 -4.01 -2.30 -15.30
C ASP A 22 -4.17 -1.09 -14.35
N ALA A 23 -5.36 -0.49 -14.35
CA ALA A 23 -5.66 0.64 -13.49
C ALA A 23 -5.66 0.27 -11.99
N ILE A 24 -5.86 -0.99 -11.61
CA ILE A 24 -5.79 -1.41 -10.21
C ILE A 24 -4.33 -1.35 -9.74
N SER A 25 -3.40 -1.95 -10.48
CA SER A 25 -1.98 -1.93 -10.11
C SER A 25 -1.42 -0.52 -10.01
N TYR A 26 -1.77 0.37 -10.94
CA TYR A 26 -1.22 1.73 -10.97
C TYR A 26 -2.05 2.76 -10.19
N CYS A 27 -3.35 2.89 -10.47
CA CYS A 27 -4.17 3.95 -9.86
C CYS A 27 -4.50 3.63 -8.40
N LYS A 28 -4.92 2.39 -8.08
CA LYS A 28 -5.15 2.01 -6.66
C LYS A 28 -3.82 1.99 -5.90
N GLY A 29 -2.75 1.51 -6.53
CA GLY A 29 -1.39 1.52 -5.99
C GLY A 29 -0.93 2.91 -5.55
N VAL A 30 -1.00 3.92 -6.44
CA VAL A 30 -0.58 5.28 -6.08
C VAL A 30 -1.46 5.90 -5.00
N SER A 31 -2.79 5.68 -5.04
CA SER A 31 -3.69 6.20 -4.01
C SER A 31 -3.37 5.65 -2.61
N ILE A 32 -3.03 4.36 -2.52
CA ILE A 32 -2.65 3.72 -1.27
C ILE A 32 -1.30 4.23 -0.76
N ILE A 33 -0.33 4.46 -1.65
CA ILE A 33 0.96 5.08 -1.28
C ILE A 33 0.75 6.51 -0.74
N GLN A 34 -0.09 7.31 -1.40
CA GLN A 34 -0.42 8.66 -0.94
C GLN A 34 -1.12 8.66 0.43
N MET A 35 -2.07 7.73 0.64
CA MET A 35 -2.71 7.54 1.94
C MET A 35 -1.68 7.20 3.03
N LEU A 36 -0.74 6.28 2.73
CA LEU A 36 0.31 5.90 3.68
C LEU A 36 1.26 7.07 3.99
N GLN A 37 1.64 7.86 2.99
CA GLN A 37 2.45 9.07 3.19
C GLN A 37 1.73 10.06 4.11
N GLY A 38 0.43 10.30 3.91
CA GLY A 38 -0.39 11.15 4.77
C GLY A 38 -0.49 10.61 6.21
N TYR A 39 -0.60 9.29 6.37
CA TYR A 39 -0.68 8.63 7.67
C TYR A 39 0.65 8.69 8.46
N LEU A 40 1.78 8.45 7.79
CA LEU A 40 3.10 8.45 8.43
C LEU A 40 3.67 9.87 8.63
N GLY A 41 3.27 10.80 7.76
CA GLY A 41 3.88 12.12 7.60
C GLY A 41 5.04 12.08 6.60
N GLU A 42 5.19 13.17 5.85
CA GLU A 42 6.12 13.27 4.72
C GLU A 42 7.57 12.94 5.08
N GLU A 43 8.08 13.49 6.18
CA GLU A 43 9.49 13.31 6.54
C GLU A 43 9.81 11.86 6.93
N VAL A 44 8.93 11.20 7.68
CA VAL A 44 9.11 9.80 8.06
C VAL A 44 9.05 8.90 6.83
N PHE A 45 8.07 9.15 5.95
CA PHE A 45 7.92 8.41 4.71
C PHE A 45 9.18 8.54 3.83
N ARG A 46 9.66 9.77 3.63
CA ARG A 46 10.86 10.06 2.83
C ARG A 46 12.11 9.39 3.41
N GLN A 47 12.33 9.49 4.72
CA GLN A 47 13.49 8.84 5.35
C GLN A 47 13.39 7.31 5.29
N GLY A 48 12.19 6.74 5.42
CA GLY A 48 11.96 5.30 5.25
C GLY A 48 12.33 4.84 3.83
N LEU A 49 11.90 5.57 2.81
CA LEU A 49 12.27 5.30 1.41
C LEU A 49 13.77 5.40 1.15
N ILE A 50 14.45 6.42 1.69
CA ILE A 50 15.91 6.55 1.54
C ILE A 50 16.62 5.33 2.12
N LYS A 51 16.21 4.88 3.31
CA LYS A 51 16.79 3.69 3.95
C LYS A 51 16.51 2.42 3.15
N TYR A 52 15.28 2.25 2.65
CA TYR A 52 14.91 1.13 1.79
C TYR A 52 15.79 1.07 0.54
N LEU A 53 15.89 2.18 -0.21
CA LEU A 53 16.68 2.25 -1.45
C LEU A 53 18.17 2.01 -1.20
N ASN A 54 18.73 2.59 -0.14
CA ASN A 54 20.14 2.37 0.22
C ASN A 54 20.43 0.93 0.63
N ASN A 55 19.47 0.23 1.25
CA ASN A 55 19.64 -1.15 1.68
C ASN A 55 19.62 -2.13 0.49
N PHE A 56 18.75 -1.89 -0.48
CA PHE A 56 18.55 -2.78 -1.63
C PHE A 56 19.23 -2.31 -2.90
N ILE A 57 20.13 -1.33 -2.81
CA ILE A 57 20.92 -0.88 -3.96
C ILE A 57 21.71 -2.08 -4.52
N TYR A 58 21.59 -2.29 -5.84
CA TYR A 58 22.18 -3.43 -6.55
C TYR A 58 21.69 -4.82 -6.09
N SER A 59 20.53 -4.89 -5.42
CA SER A 59 19.90 -6.12 -4.97
C SER A 59 18.40 -6.12 -5.29
N ASN A 60 17.69 -7.16 -4.85
CA ASN A 60 16.26 -7.32 -5.01
C ASN A 60 15.54 -7.16 -3.67
N ALA A 61 14.27 -6.78 -3.71
CA ALA A 61 13.41 -6.60 -2.55
C ALA A 61 12.00 -7.14 -2.85
N ILE A 62 11.25 -7.45 -1.80
CA ILE A 62 9.85 -7.86 -1.86
C ILE A 62 8.96 -6.90 -1.08
N THR A 63 7.64 -6.96 -1.32
CA THR A 63 6.64 -6.08 -0.70
C THR A 63 6.78 -5.90 0.83
N PRO A 64 7.00 -6.96 1.63
CA PRO A 64 7.24 -6.82 3.07
C PRO A 64 8.44 -5.94 3.44
N ASP A 65 9.48 -5.91 2.62
CA ASP A 65 10.69 -5.11 2.90
C ASP A 65 10.35 -3.62 2.88
N LEU A 66 9.59 -3.16 1.88
CA LEU A 66 9.16 -1.77 1.80
C LEU A 66 8.37 -1.36 3.06
N TRP A 67 7.44 -2.21 3.50
CA TRP A 67 6.64 -1.94 4.69
C TRP A 67 7.46 -1.88 5.97
N TYR A 68 8.46 -2.75 6.10
CA TYR A 68 9.40 -2.71 7.22
C TYR A 68 10.10 -1.36 7.29
N TYR A 69 10.72 -0.88 6.19
CA TYR A 69 11.47 0.38 6.20
C TYR A 69 10.59 1.62 6.40
N LEU A 70 9.35 1.60 5.92
CA LEU A 70 8.40 2.71 6.13
C LEU A 70 7.84 2.75 7.56
N GLY A 71 7.66 1.61 8.22
CA GLY A 71 7.09 1.54 9.59
C GLY A 71 8.10 1.65 10.72
N ASN A 72 9.36 1.25 10.47
CA ASN A 72 10.37 1.05 11.52
C ASN A 72 10.66 2.31 12.36
N GLN A 73 10.60 3.50 11.76
CA GLN A 73 10.97 4.74 12.47
C GLN A 73 10.01 5.13 13.60
N LYS A 74 8.72 4.78 13.47
CA LYS A 74 7.67 5.15 14.43
C LYS A 74 7.10 3.95 15.20
N GLY A 75 7.62 2.74 14.98
CA GLY A 75 7.05 1.52 15.54
C GLY A 75 5.64 1.24 15.05
N ILE A 76 5.25 1.79 13.90
CA ILE A 76 3.92 1.62 13.33
C ILE A 76 3.88 0.28 12.57
N PRO A 77 2.86 -0.56 12.76
CA PRO A 77 2.74 -1.85 12.08
C PRO A 77 2.26 -1.67 10.63
N VAL A 78 3.05 -0.96 9.81
CA VAL A 78 2.73 -0.65 8.40
C VAL A 78 2.46 -1.91 7.60
N ALA A 79 3.24 -2.98 7.80
CA ALA A 79 3.02 -4.25 7.10
C ALA A 79 1.61 -4.82 7.34
N THR A 80 1.12 -4.75 8.57
CA THR A 80 -0.23 -5.23 8.94
C THR A 80 -1.32 -4.38 8.29
N ILE A 81 -1.15 -3.05 8.32
CA ILE A 81 -2.11 -2.11 7.74
C ILE A 81 -2.17 -2.32 6.22
N MET A 82 -1.01 -2.30 5.56
CA MET A 82 -0.90 -2.30 4.10
C MET A 82 -1.25 -3.63 3.48
N SER A 83 -0.99 -4.75 4.16
CA SER A 83 -1.47 -6.09 3.79
C SER A 83 -2.98 -6.09 3.49
N SER A 84 -3.78 -5.41 4.31
CA SER A 84 -5.24 -5.36 4.11
C SER A 84 -5.63 -4.61 2.84
N TRP A 85 -4.82 -3.64 2.39
CA TRP A 85 -5.09 -2.82 1.21
C TRP A 85 -4.54 -3.45 -0.08
N THR A 86 -3.43 -4.18 0.01
CA THR A 86 -2.76 -4.79 -1.15
C THR A 86 -3.26 -6.20 -1.46
N ARG A 87 -3.62 -7.00 -0.45
CA ARG A 87 -4.02 -8.40 -0.62
C ARG A 87 -5.51 -8.62 -0.76
N ASN A 88 -6.32 -7.61 -0.46
CA ASN A 88 -7.77 -7.70 -0.62
C ASN A 88 -8.25 -6.85 -1.81
N GLN A 89 -9.26 -7.38 -2.49
CA GLN A 89 -9.98 -6.67 -3.54
C GLN A 89 -10.87 -5.56 -2.96
N GLY A 90 -11.04 -4.48 -3.71
CA GLY A 90 -11.94 -3.38 -3.34
C GLY A 90 -11.34 -2.42 -2.32
N PHE A 91 -12.21 -1.69 -1.63
CA PHE A 91 -11.90 -0.69 -0.60
C PHE A 91 -13.11 -0.51 0.33
N PRO A 92 -12.89 -0.12 1.60
CA PRO A 92 -13.98 0.09 2.54
C PRO A 92 -14.74 1.39 2.24
N VAL A 93 -16.05 1.37 2.52
CA VAL A 93 -16.89 2.57 2.56
C VAL A 93 -17.14 2.90 4.03
N VAL A 94 -16.60 4.02 4.49
CA VAL A 94 -16.82 4.51 5.86
C VAL A 94 -18.08 5.36 5.87
N SER A 95 -19.09 4.94 6.62
CA SER A 95 -20.32 5.71 6.84
C SER A 95 -20.24 6.43 8.18
N ALA A 96 -20.71 7.67 8.23
CA ALA A 96 -20.75 8.46 9.45
C ALA A 96 -22.11 9.13 9.62
N SER A 97 -22.62 9.15 10.84
CA SER A 97 -23.83 9.83 11.27
C SER A 97 -23.50 10.75 12.44
N ARG A 98 -24.02 11.97 12.40
CA ARG A 98 -23.80 12.97 13.45
C ARG A 98 -25.02 13.04 14.36
N ASN A 99 -24.80 12.78 15.65
CA ASN A 99 -25.79 13.02 16.70
C ASN A 99 -25.28 14.13 17.63
N VAL A 100 -25.81 15.33 17.45
CA VAL A 100 -25.43 16.58 18.15
C VAL A 100 -23.91 16.82 18.05
N ASP A 101 -23.14 16.39 19.04
CA ASP A 101 -21.68 16.59 19.12
C ASP A 101 -20.87 15.29 18.91
N LYS A 102 -21.54 14.16 18.71
CA LYS A 102 -20.91 12.87 18.48
C LYS A 102 -21.01 12.46 17.01
N LEU A 103 -19.85 12.14 16.41
CA LEU A 103 -19.79 11.41 15.16
C LEU A 103 -19.78 9.91 15.49
N THR A 104 -20.65 9.15 14.84
CA THR A 104 -20.76 7.68 14.96
C THR A 104 -20.73 7.04 13.59
#